data_AF-A0A381P3J1-F1
#
_entry.id   AF-A0A381P3J1-F1
#
_cell.length_a   1.000
_cell.length_b   1.000
_cell.length_c   1.000
_cell.angle_alpha   90.00
_cell.angle_beta   90.00
_cell.angle_gamma   90.00
#
_symmetry.space_group_name_H-M   'P 1'
#
loop_
_entity.id
_entity.type
_entity.pdbx_description
1 polymer ?
#
loop_
_entity_poly.entity_id
_entity_poly.type
_entity_poly.pdbx_seq_one_letter_code
_entity_poly.pdbx_strand_id
1 'polypeptide(L)' 'MAKMELEVGTCPTGVLLALKSVEGRMHQVTAIEMTNDEALEISKLIQQRVKENLESPEPSEAN' A
#
# COMPACT_ATOMS: atom_id res chain seq x y z
N MET A 1 -17.44 7.30 6.98
CA MET A 1 -16.30 6.94 6.11
C MET A 1 -15.17 6.52 7.01
N ALA A 2 -14.62 5.32 6.83
CA ALA A 2 -13.40 4.92 7.53
C ALA A 2 -12.25 5.82 7.05
N LYS A 3 -11.50 6.41 7.98
CA LYS A 3 -10.29 7.18 7.64
C LYS A 3 -9.11 6.22 7.64
N MET A 4 -8.44 6.05 6.50
CA MET A 4 -7.21 5.28 6.39
C MET A 4 -6.01 6.24 6.28
N GLU A 5 -5.02 6.05 7.13
CA GLU A 5 -3.73 6.74 7.13
C GLU A 5 -2.65 5.69 6.86
N LEU A 6 -1.83 5.92 5.83
CA LEU A 6 -0.70 5.06 5.48
C LEU A 6 0.59 5.82 5.78
N GLU A 7 1.48 5.24 6.58
CA GLU A 7 2.77 5.80 6.91
C GLU A 7 3.88 4.83 6.49
N VAL A 8 4.96 5.39 5.94
CA VAL A 8 6.19 4.66 5.59
C VAL A 8 7.32 5.28 6.39
N GLY A 9 7.96 4.46 7.21
CA GLY A 9 9.06 4.86 8.08
C GLY A 9 10.27 3.93 7.96
N THR A 10 11.29 4.21 8.77
CA THR A 10 12.45 3.32 8.94
C THR A 10 12.30 2.52 10.22
N CYS A 11 12.83 1.30 10.22
CA CYS A 11 12.94 0.44 11.41
C CYS A 11 14.34 -0.20 11.44
N PRO A 12 14.77 -0.81 12.56
CA PRO A 12 16.10 -1.43 12.65
C PRO A 12 16.37 -2.50 11.59
N THR A 13 15.33 -3.16 11.08
CA THR A 13 15.38 -4.21 10.05
C THR A 13 15.34 -3.65 8.62
N GLY A 14 14.94 -2.38 8.44
CA GLY A 14 14.84 -1.72 7.14
C GLY A 14 13.73 -0.66 7.12
N VAL A 15 12.57 -1.05 6.59
CA VAL A 15 11.42 -0.17 6.34
C VAL A 15 10.21 -0.65 7.14
N LEU A 16 9.43 0.28 7.67
CA LEU A 16 8.15 0.03 8.34
C LEU A 16 7.01 0.59 7.52
N LEU A 17 6.02 -0.25 7.21
CA LEU A 17 4.74 0.17 6.63
C LEU A 17 3.66 0.09 7.70
N ALA A 18 3.05 1.22 8.06
CA ALA A 18 1.96 1.27 9.03
C ALA A 18 0.66 1.75 8.37
N LEU A 19 -0.39 0.94 8.48
CA LEU A 19 -1.75 1.27 8.05
C LEU A 19 -2.61 1.47 9.28
N LYS A 20 -3.15 2.67 9.44
CA LYS A 20 -4.07 3.03 10.51
C LYS A 20 -5.45 3.29 9.94
N SER A 21 -6.43 2.48 10.34
CA SER A 21 -7.83 2.65 10.01
C SER A 21 -8.60 3.18 11.22
N VAL A 22 -9.44 4.20 11.01
CA VAL A 22 -10.30 4.79 12.03
C VAL A 22 -11.75 4.69 11.59
N GLU A 23 -12.55 3.95 12.37
CA GLU A 23 -13.98 3.80 12.18
C GLU A 23 -14.72 4.13 13.48
N GLY A 24 -15.24 5.35 13.58
CA GLY A 24 -15.88 5.85 14.80
C GLY A 24 -14.88 5.94 15.95
N ARG A 25 -15.03 5.08 16.97
CA ARG A 25 -14.09 4.98 18.11
C ARG A 25 -13.09 3.83 17.95
N MET A 26 -13.24 3.00 16.92
CA MET A 26 -12.35 1.88 16.66
C MET A 26 -11.14 2.37 15.88
N HIS A 27 -9.95 2.18 16.45
CA HIS A 27 -8.68 2.46 15.79
C HIS A 27 -7.95 1.13 15.59
N GLN A 28 -7.73 0.75 14.34
CA GLN A 28 -6.95 -0.43 13.98
C GLN A 28 -5.63 0.02 13.37
N VAL A 29 -4.52 -0.49 13.90
CA VAL A 29 -3.18 -0.25 13.36
C VAL A 29 -2.58 -1.59 12.95
N THR A 30 -2.22 -1.71 11.68
CA THR A 30 -1.46 -2.84 11.14
C THR A 30 -0.09 -2.33 10.74
N ALA A 31 0.96 -2.95 11.26
CA ALA A 31 2.35 -2.58 11.00
C ALA A 31 3.10 -3.78 10.40
N ILE A 32 3.88 -3.53 9.35
CA ILE A 32 4.71 -4.53 8.67
C ILE A 32 6.13 -3.98 8.64
N GLU A 33 7.04 -4.67 9.32
CA GLU A 33 8.47 -4.45 9.16
C GLU A 33 8.98 -5.31 8.02
N MET A 34 9.82 -4.72 7.18
CA MET A 34 10.42 -5.38 6.02
C MET A 34 11.88 -4.96 5.90
N THR A 35 12.71 -5.85 5.37
CA THR A 35 14.06 -5.49 4.96
C THR A 35 14.03 -4.52 3.78
N ASN A 36 15.15 -3.85 3.52
CA ASN A 36 15.26 -2.95 2.37
C ASN A 36 15.03 -3.68 1.03
N ASP A 37 15.48 -4.93 0.91
CA ASP A 37 15.32 -5.72 -0.31
C ASP A 37 13.85 -6.10 -0.55
N GLU A 38 13.14 -6.54 0.50
CA GLU A 38 11.70 -6.81 0.45
C GLU A 38 10.89 -5.55 0.11
N ALA A 39 11.25 -4.40 0.69
CA ALA A 39 10.62 -3.12 0.38
C ALA A 39 10.80 -2.73 -1.09
N LEU A 40 12.00 -2.92 -1.63
CA LEU A 40 12.29 -2.67 -3.05
C LEU A 40 11.51 -3.61 -3.96
N GLU A 41 11.40 -4.90 -3.62
CA GLU A 41 10.61 -5.86 -4.38
C GLU A 41 9.12 -5.47 -4.40
N ILE A 42 8.54 -5.16 -3.24
CA ILE A 42 7.15 -4.71 -3.15
C ILE A 42 6.93 -3.43 -3.95
N SER A 43 7.86 -2.46 -3.91
CA SER A 43 7.73 -1.22 -4.68
C SER A 43 7.66 -1.47 -6.19
N LYS A 44 8.45 -2.41 -6.71
CA LYS A 44 8.45 -2.81 -8.12
C LYS A 44 7.12 -3.46 -8.50
N LEU A 45 6.60 -4.34 -7.64
CA LEU A 45 5.30 -4.98 -7.85
C LEU A 45 4.17 -3.95 -7.87
N ILE A 46 4.17 -2.98 -6.95
CA ILE A 46 3.19 -1.89 -6.94
C ILE A 46 3.27 -1.07 -8.23
N GLN A 47 4.48 -0.65 -8.64
CA GLN A 47 4.68 0.10 -9.88
C GLN A 47 4.19 -0.67 -11.10
N GLN A 48 4.48 -1.97 -11.17
CA GLN A 48 4.00 -2.83 -12.25
C GLN A 48 2.46 -2.88 -12.28
N ARG A 49 1.80 -3.12 -11.14
CA ARG A 49 0.33 -3.17 -11.08
C ARG A 49 -0.32 -1.83 -11.39
N VAL A 50 0.29 -0.72 -10.98
CA VAL A 50 -0.17 0.63 -11.35
C VAL A 50 -0.09 0.81 -12.86
N LYS A 51 1.01 0.41 -13.49
CA LYS A 51 1.16 0.47 -14.95
C LYS A 51 0.09 -0.36 -15.66
N GLU A 52 -0.08 -1.62 -15.26
CA GLU A 52 -1.10 -2.52 -15.82
C GLU A 52 -2.52 -1.94 -15.70
N ASN A 53 -2.86 -1.33 -14.55
CA ASN A 53 -4.17 -0.70 -14.36
C ASN A 53 -4.39 0.54 -15.22
N LEU A 54 -3.34 1.33 -15.49
CA LEU A 54 -3.41 2.51 -16.35
C LEU A 54 -3.47 2.15 -17.84
N GLU A 55 -2.85 1.04 -18.24
CA GLU A 55 -2.84 0.54 -19.62
C GLU A 55 -4.07 -0.34 -19.94
N SER A 56 -4.83 -0.76 -18.93
CA SER A 56 -6.09 -1.47 -19.13
C SER A 56 -7.16 -0.50 -19.66
N PRO A 57 -7.81 -0.77 -20.81
CA PRO A 57 -8.93 0.04 -21.27
C PRO A 57 -10.06 0.01 -20.24
N GLU A 58 -10.76 1.13 -20.05
CA GLU A 58 -11.97 1.13 -19.24
C GLU A 58 -12.99 0.14 -19.86
N PRO A 59 -13.76 -0.60 -19.05
CA PRO A 59 -14.76 -1.55 -19.55
C PRO A 59 -15.88 -0.90 -20.40
N SER A 60 -15.86 0.43 -20.55
CA SER A 60 -16.73 1.23 -21.42
C SER A 60 -16.41 1.12 -22.92
N GLU A 61 -15.30 0.50 -23.33
CA GLU A 61 -14.97 0.25 -24.75
C GLU A 61 -15.30 -1.17 -25.24
N ALA A 62 -15.99 -1.98 -24.42
CA ALA A 62 -16.58 -3.23 -24.85
C ALA A 62 -18.11 -3.07 -24.91
N ASN A 63 -18.61 -2.37 -25.93
CA ASN A 63 -19.88 -2.59 -26.66
C ASN A 63 -20.20 -1.44 -27.62
#